data_AF-A0A2N3CNX6-F1
#
_entry.id   AF-A0A2N3CNX6-F1
#
_cell.length_a   1.000
_cell.length_b   1.000
_cell.length_c   1.000
_cell.angle_alpha   90.00
_cell.angle_beta   90.00
_cell.angle_gamma   90.00
#
_symmetry.space_group_name_H-M   'P 1'
#
loop_
_entity.id
_entity.type
_entity.pdbx_description
1 polymer ?
#
loop_
_entity_poly.entity_id
_entity_poly.type
_entity_poly.pdbx_seq_one_letter_code
_entity_poly.pdbx_strand_id
1 'polypeptide(L)'
;VFPAAAPPPPAGDDPARRLLRALLAQGRAAGNAGDLYENRDRGHSRLDPGNHPGLAEVHYMPEARAAGLDYGLPGPFLFDAPLIGNSSTAVTAGARWRSLPRLALTRPGGALALYQNYLAGQIHVFPEHRDHDPEQGDLFPANTPYYLVSQGSSGSDRPHLEALALILAALRPETKAFLREKGLLGPAVQMIWRRGLAPAPVRGAYLSGAAHPSVFRGEDIDPVRLVGIANALAPGEVPPMVRLSVEAEDFDPAPALADEGAPPGERLFDTPAALARVWRGEGGRRSMLVSAAATEDPNGRALRFSWVLLRGDPARTRIEPLDAEGRRARITIDWQNPRPVPGRGEIRSARIDIGVFAHNGAQDSAPSFISVLLPRHLIEPGAYADPALFPEER
;
A
#
# COMPACT_ATOMS: atom_id res chain seq x y z
N VAL A 1 16.41 13.20 22.82
CA VAL A 1 15.98 12.49 24.05
C VAL A 1 14.47 12.40 24.01
N PHE A 2 13.91 11.20 23.81
CA PHE A 2 12.46 11.02 23.82
C PHE A 2 11.96 11.02 25.27
N PRO A 3 10.77 11.59 25.57
CA PRO A 3 10.22 11.60 26.92
C PRO A 3 9.92 10.16 27.40
N ALA A 4 10.08 9.91 28.71
CA ALA A 4 9.86 8.59 29.30
C ALA A 4 8.39 8.14 29.30
N ALA A 5 7.45 9.08 29.18
CA ALA A 5 6.01 8.82 29.04
C ALA A 5 5.46 9.57 27.81
N ALA A 6 4.59 8.92 27.04
CA ALA A 6 3.97 9.55 25.88
C ALA A 6 2.95 10.61 26.32
N PRO A 7 3.04 11.84 25.81
CA PRO A 7 2.07 12.88 26.14
C PRO A 7 0.68 12.53 25.57
N PRO A 8 -0.42 12.80 26.30
CA PRO A 8 -1.77 12.56 25.79
C PRO A 8 -2.15 13.56 24.70
N PRO A 9 -2.95 13.18 23.69
CA PRO A 9 -3.49 14.13 22.71
C PRO A 9 -4.36 15.21 23.38
N PRO A 10 -4.59 16.37 22.73
CA PRO A 10 -5.38 17.46 23.29
C PRO A 10 -6.74 17.03 23.80
N ALA A 11 -7.23 17.68 24.86
CA ALA A 11 -8.61 17.52 25.32
C ALA A 11 -9.59 18.04 24.25
N GLY A 12 -10.68 17.32 24.03
CA GLY A 12 -11.68 17.65 23.01
C GLY A 12 -12.69 16.53 22.81
N ASP A 13 -13.73 16.83 22.02
CA ASP A 13 -14.88 15.95 21.84
C ASP A 13 -14.68 14.79 20.87
N ASP A 14 -13.61 14.82 20.07
CA ASP A 14 -13.22 13.73 19.16
C ASP A 14 -13.24 12.36 19.89
N PRO A 15 -14.11 11.42 19.49
CA PRO A 15 -14.26 10.13 20.17
C PRO A 15 -13.01 9.26 20.12
N ALA A 16 -12.26 9.28 19.02
CA ALA A 16 -11.06 8.45 18.87
C ALA A 16 -9.91 8.96 19.73
N ARG A 17 -9.73 10.29 19.79
CA ARG A 17 -8.76 10.91 20.71
C ARG A 17 -9.16 10.70 22.17
N ARG A 18 -10.46 10.75 22.50
CA ARG A 18 -10.96 10.43 23.83
C ARG A 18 -10.64 8.98 24.23
N LEU A 19 -10.87 8.04 23.33
CA LEU A 19 -10.50 6.63 23.51
C LEU A 19 -8.98 6.48 23.70
N LEU A 20 -8.16 7.11 22.85
CA LEU A 20 -6.70 7.06 22.95
C LEU A 20 -6.19 7.63 24.29
N ARG A 21 -6.74 8.76 24.76
CA ARG A 21 -6.39 9.32 26.09
C ARG A 21 -6.68 8.32 27.20
N ALA A 22 -7.84 7.66 27.17
CA ALA A 22 -8.19 6.67 28.18
C ALA A 22 -7.22 5.47 28.15
N LEU A 23 -6.85 4.99 26.96
CA LEU A 23 -5.88 3.91 26.80
C LEU A 23 -4.47 4.31 27.29
N LEU A 24 -4.02 5.52 26.99
CA LEU A 24 -2.74 6.05 27.48
C LEU A 24 -2.71 6.16 29.00
N ALA A 25 -3.78 6.69 29.61
CA ALA A 25 -3.89 6.79 31.07
C ALA A 25 -3.86 5.42 31.77
N GLN A 26 -4.30 4.36 31.08
CA GLN A 26 -4.25 2.98 31.56
C GLN A 26 -2.92 2.27 31.25
N GLY A 27 -1.96 2.92 30.60
CA GLY A 27 -0.71 2.30 30.13
C GLY A 27 -0.92 1.27 29.02
N ARG A 28 -2.09 1.28 28.37
CA ARG A 28 -2.49 0.32 27.32
C ARG A 28 -2.18 0.81 25.91
N ALA A 29 -1.66 2.01 25.72
CA ALA A 29 -1.28 2.56 24.42
C ALA A 29 0.15 3.09 24.49
N ALA A 30 0.89 2.96 23.40
CA ALA A 30 2.29 3.41 23.31
C ALA A 30 2.41 4.92 23.13
N GLY A 31 1.39 5.56 22.53
CA GLY A 31 1.48 6.94 22.06
C GLY A 31 2.46 7.08 20.89
N ASN A 32 2.74 8.34 20.51
CA ASN A 32 3.62 8.63 19.38
C ASN A 32 5.08 8.94 19.76
N ALA A 33 5.45 8.85 21.03
CA ALA A 33 6.83 9.08 21.44
C ALA A 33 7.78 8.10 20.71
N GLY A 34 8.73 8.64 19.95
CA GLY A 34 9.66 7.85 19.13
C GLY A 34 9.19 7.58 17.69
N ASP A 35 8.01 8.05 17.31
CA ASP A 35 7.54 8.05 15.92
C ASP A 35 7.95 9.36 15.22
N LEU A 36 8.12 9.28 13.90
CA LEU A 36 8.48 10.40 13.05
C LEU A 36 7.32 10.82 12.14
N TYR A 37 7.23 12.12 11.89
CA TYR A 37 6.41 12.71 10.83
C TYR A 37 7.30 13.40 9.80
N GLU A 38 7.12 13.03 8.53
CA GLU A 38 7.85 13.61 7.42
C GLU A 38 6.92 14.28 6.42
N ASN A 39 6.98 15.60 6.34
CA ASN A 39 6.32 16.35 5.30
C ASN A 39 7.28 16.63 4.13
N ARG A 40 6.95 16.13 2.94
CA ARG A 40 7.76 16.26 1.72
C ARG A 40 7.07 17.12 0.66
N ASP A 41 6.30 18.11 1.10
CA ASP A 41 5.69 19.11 0.23
C ASP A 41 5.92 20.54 0.72
N ARG A 42 6.94 20.72 1.59
CA ARG A 42 7.37 22.02 2.15
C ARG A 42 6.28 22.73 2.95
N GLY A 43 5.44 21.94 3.62
CA GLY A 43 4.39 22.42 4.52
C GLY A 43 3.06 22.72 3.84
N HIS A 44 2.87 22.29 2.58
CA HIS A 44 1.65 22.52 1.82
C HIS A 44 0.46 21.71 2.40
N SER A 45 0.69 20.46 2.78
CA SER A 45 -0.28 19.64 3.51
C SER A 45 0.34 19.06 4.77
N ARG A 46 0.38 19.86 5.83
CA ARG A 46 1.01 19.48 7.09
C ARG A 46 -0.02 19.02 8.13
N LEU A 47 0.33 18.01 8.93
CA LEU A 47 -0.35 17.74 10.20
C LEU A 47 -0.10 18.87 11.19
N ASP A 48 -1.09 19.17 12.04
CA ASP A 48 -0.89 20.08 13.17
C ASP A 48 -0.19 19.35 14.31
N PRO A 49 1.05 19.73 14.69
CA PRO A 49 1.80 19.07 15.76
C PRO A 49 1.06 19.10 17.10
N GLY A 50 0.27 20.14 17.35
CA GLY A 50 -0.52 20.27 18.58
C GLY A 50 -1.52 19.13 18.75
N ASN A 51 -1.99 18.53 17.64
CA ASN A 51 -2.93 17.43 17.64
C ASN A 51 -2.30 16.05 17.80
N HIS A 52 -0.97 15.94 17.64
CA HIS A 52 -0.24 14.67 17.63
C HIS A 52 0.99 14.73 18.55
N PRO A 53 0.79 14.92 19.86
CA PRO A 53 1.91 15.12 20.77
C PRO A 53 2.78 13.85 20.85
N GLY A 54 4.10 14.05 20.86
CA GLY A 54 5.09 12.98 20.84
C GLY A 54 5.54 12.56 19.44
N LEU A 55 4.80 12.91 18.39
CA LEU A 55 5.21 12.71 17.00
C LEU A 55 6.28 13.74 16.62
N ALA A 56 7.50 13.28 16.34
CA ALA A 56 8.63 14.16 16.06
C ALA A 56 8.73 14.50 14.58
N GLU A 57 8.86 15.78 14.24
CA GLU A 57 8.97 16.21 12.84
C GLU A 57 10.39 16.06 12.29
N VAL A 58 10.47 15.54 11.07
CA VAL A 58 11.70 15.52 10.28
C VAL A 58 11.89 16.88 9.61
N HIS A 59 12.97 17.57 9.99
CA HIS A 59 13.38 18.82 9.35
C HIS A 59 14.64 18.61 8.51
N TYR A 60 14.60 19.13 7.29
CA TYR A 60 15.71 19.06 6.35
C TYR A 60 16.60 20.31 6.46
N MET A 61 17.91 20.09 6.60
CA MET A 61 18.91 21.16 6.56
C MET A 61 18.93 21.86 5.19
N PRO A 62 19.33 23.14 5.10
CA PRO A 62 19.33 23.90 3.85
C PRO A 62 19.99 23.19 2.66
N GLU A 63 21.08 22.46 2.89
CA GLU A 63 21.83 21.72 1.87
C GLU A 63 20.99 20.57 1.30
N ALA A 64 20.27 19.83 2.15
CA ALA A 64 19.39 18.75 1.72
C ALA A 64 18.19 19.29 0.92
N ARG A 65 17.65 20.46 1.31
CA ARG A 65 16.58 21.14 0.57
C ARG A 65 17.05 21.67 -0.78
N ALA A 66 18.26 22.22 -0.85
CA ALA A 66 18.89 22.65 -2.10
C ALA A 66 19.11 21.46 -3.06
N ALA A 67 19.40 20.27 -2.53
CA ALA A 67 19.49 19.02 -3.28
C ALA A 67 18.12 18.38 -3.61
N GLY A 68 17.00 18.99 -3.21
CA GLY A 68 15.65 18.47 -3.47
C GLY A 68 15.27 17.23 -2.67
N LEU A 69 16.02 16.91 -1.61
CA LEU A 69 15.78 15.73 -0.77
C LEU A 69 14.59 15.91 0.19
N ASP A 70 13.97 17.09 0.23
CA ASP A 70 12.81 17.44 1.06
C ASP A 70 11.47 17.40 0.30
N TYR A 71 11.45 16.94 -0.96
CA TYR A 71 10.29 17.11 -1.84
C TYR A 71 9.92 15.83 -2.59
N GLY A 72 8.61 15.61 -2.78
CA GLY A 72 8.06 14.53 -3.60
C GLY A 72 8.13 13.15 -2.92
N LEU A 73 8.53 12.14 -3.70
CA LEU A 73 8.69 10.77 -3.20
C LEU A 73 9.71 10.69 -2.05
N PRO A 74 9.60 9.67 -1.16
CA PRO A 74 10.56 9.44 -0.09
C PRO A 74 11.97 9.35 -0.67
N GLY A 75 12.91 10.05 -0.03
CA GLY A 75 14.30 10.13 -0.46
C GLY A 75 15.07 8.82 -0.23
N PRO A 76 16.39 8.82 -0.40
CA PRO A 76 17.23 7.64 -0.15
C PRO A 76 17.36 7.29 1.34
N PHE A 77 16.80 8.09 2.24
CA PHE A 77 16.95 7.91 3.67
C PHE A 77 15.94 6.90 4.21
N LEU A 78 16.45 5.90 4.92
CA LEU A 78 15.63 5.06 5.78
C LEU A 78 15.88 5.46 7.23
N PHE A 79 14.81 5.74 7.96
CA PHE A 79 14.86 6.07 9.37
C PHE A 79 14.75 4.80 10.22
N ASP A 80 15.53 4.73 11.29
CA ASP A 80 15.44 3.68 12.31
C ASP A 80 14.33 4.00 13.34
N ALA A 81 13.16 4.39 12.83
CA ALA A 81 11.99 4.73 13.61
C ALA A 81 10.73 4.59 12.75
N PRO A 82 9.57 4.25 13.37
CA PRO A 82 8.29 4.36 12.70
C PRO A 82 8.13 5.75 12.09
N LEU A 83 7.70 5.81 10.83
CA LEU A 83 7.51 7.08 10.15
C LEU A 83 6.19 7.08 9.40
N ILE A 84 5.44 8.16 9.57
CA ILE A 84 4.35 8.50 8.68
C ILE A 84 4.76 9.75 7.90
N GLY A 85 4.45 9.80 6.63
CA GLY A 85 4.83 10.95 5.82
C GLY A 85 3.87 11.22 4.70
N ASN A 86 4.00 12.39 4.08
CA ASN A 86 3.21 12.73 2.92
C ASN A 86 3.95 13.65 1.96
N SER A 87 3.46 13.67 0.72
CA SER A 87 3.74 14.74 -0.22
C SER A 87 2.49 15.01 -1.04
N SER A 88 1.85 16.14 -0.81
CA SER A 88 0.63 16.55 -1.53
C SER A 88 0.96 17.21 -2.88
N THR A 89 1.84 16.57 -3.64
CA THR A 89 2.39 17.05 -4.92
C THR A 89 2.22 15.99 -6.00
N ALA A 90 2.39 16.39 -7.27
CA ALA A 90 2.31 15.50 -8.42
C ALA A 90 3.11 16.08 -9.59
N VAL A 91 3.38 15.27 -10.61
CA VAL A 91 3.88 15.75 -11.89
C VAL A 91 2.66 16.23 -12.70
N THR A 92 2.46 17.54 -12.78
CA THR A 92 1.22 18.13 -13.33
C THR A 92 1.31 18.57 -14.79
N ALA A 93 2.52 18.59 -15.36
CA ALA A 93 2.78 19.12 -16.70
C ALA A 93 3.41 18.06 -17.64
N GLY A 94 3.20 18.27 -18.94
CA GLY A 94 3.74 17.42 -20.02
C GLY A 94 2.95 16.13 -20.24
N ALA A 95 3.29 15.41 -21.32
CA ALA A 95 2.63 14.16 -21.71
C ALA A 95 2.77 13.03 -20.67
N ARG A 96 3.76 13.16 -19.79
CA ARG A 96 4.13 12.21 -18.73
C ARG A 96 3.65 12.65 -17.33
N TRP A 97 2.67 13.56 -17.26
CA TRP A 97 1.99 13.92 -16.00
C TRP A 97 1.59 12.65 -15.24
N ARG A 98 1.58 12.67 -13.91
CA ARG A 98 1.20 11.53 -13.05
C ARG A 98 1.24 11.91 -11.58
N SER A 99 0.48 11.21 -10.75
CA SER A 99 0.64 11.25 -9.30
C SER A 99 2.00 10.67 -8.86
N LEU A 100 2.38 10.95 -7.61
CA LEU A 100 3.58 10.36 -7.03
C LEU A 100 3.50 8.82 -6.90
N PRO A 101 2.38 8.19 -6.49
CA PRO A 101 2.28 6.74 -6.48
C PRO A 101 2.50 6.11 -7.85
N ARG A 102 1.91 6.68 -8.92
CA ARG A 102 2.17 6.19 -10.29
C ARG A 102 3.63 6.41 -10.67
N LEU A 103 4.20 7.58 -10.40
CA LEU A 103 5.64 7.84 -10.62
C LEU A 103 6.53 6.82 -9.91
N ALA A 104 6.19 6.42 -8.68
CA ALA A 104 6.98 5.46 -7.91
C ALA A 104 6.93 4.05 -8.52
N LEU A 105 5.79 3.64 -9.07
CA LEU A 105 5.64 2.31 -9.66
C LEU A 105 6.21 2.21 -11.09
N THR A 106 6.31 3.33 -11.81
CA THR A 106 6.78 3.34 -13.21
C THR A 106 8.24 3.78 -13.37
N ARG A 107 8.95 4.11 -12.29
CA ARG A 107 10.39 4.42 -12.33
C ARG A 107 11.24 3.18 -12.01
N PRO A 108 12.44 3.05 -12.60
CA PRO A 108 13.40 2.02 -12.22
C PRO A 108 13.66 2.02 -10.71
N GLY A 109 13.60 0.84 -10.10
CA GLY A 109 13.85 0.62 -8.66
C GLY A 109 12.82 1.23 -7.70
N GLY A 110 11.77 1.90 -8.20
CA GLY A 110 10.82 2.61 -7.33
C GLY A 110 9.99 1.70 -6.44
N ALA A 111 9.49 0.58 -6.97
CA ALA A 111 8.77 -0.42 -6.18
C ALA A 111 9.68 -1.06 -5.09
N LEU A 112 10.96 -1.28 -5.39
CA LEU A 112 11.92 -1.80 -4.40
C LEU A 112 12.17 -0.80 -3.28
N ALA A 113 12.36 0.49 -3.60
CA ALA A 113 12.51 1.54 -2.61
C ALA A 113 11.27 1.66 -1.70
N LEU A 114 10.08 1.56 -2.29
CA LEU A 114 8.82 1.53 -1.54
C LEU A 114 8.73 0.30 -0.61
N TYR A 115 9.13 -0.88 -1.09
CA TYR A 115 9.20 -2.09 -0.26
C TYR A 115 10.18 -1.93 0.91
N GLN A 116 11.33 -1.29 0.70
CA GLN A 116 12.29 -1.00 1.78
C GLN A 116 11.72 -0.06 2.85
N ASN A 117 11.01 1.00 2.44
CA ASN A 117 10.29 1.89 3.37
C ASN A 117 9.25 1.11 4.19
N TYR A 118 8.48 0.25 3.52
CA TYR A 118 7.46 -0.57 4.15
C TYR A 118 8.04 -1.53 5.21
N LEU A 119 9.17 -2.16 4.93
CA LEU A 119 9.90 -2.99 5.91
C LEU A 119 10.44 -2.19 7.09
N ALA A 120 10.90 -0.96 6.83
CA ALA A 120 11.37 -0.04 7.87
C ALA A 120 10.22 0.55 8.72
N GLY A 121 8.95 0.18 8.45
CA GLY A 121 7.80 0.72 9.16
C GLY A 121 7.49 2.17 8.79
N GLN A 122 7.87 2.57 7.58
CA GLN A 122 7.61 3.90 7.04
C GLN A 122 6.47 3.84 6.02
N ILE A 123 5.42 4.64 6.24
CA ILE A 123 4.23 4.65 5.40
C ILE A 123 3.95 6.07 4.96
N HIS A 124 3.95 6.28 3.65
CA HIS A 124 3.63 7.57 3.07
C HIS A 124 2.21 7.61 2.49
N VAL A 125 1.60 8.78 2.56
CA VAL A 125 0.30 9.09 1.95
C VAL A 125 0.52 10.07 0.80
N PHE A 126 -0.10 9.77 -0.35
CA PHE A 126 -0.08 10.66 -1.51
C PHE A 126 -1.49 10.82 -2.09
N PRO A 127 -1.84 11.99 -2.62
CA PRO A 127 -3.07 12.14 -3.40
C PRO A 127 -2.99 11.37 -4.73
N GLU A 128 -4.13 10.86 -5.20
CA GLU A 128 -4.24 10.18 -6.50
C GLU A 128 -4.08 11.13 -7.69
N HIS A 129 -4.41 12.41 -7.53
CA HIS A 129 -4.19 13.46 -8.52
C HIS A 129 -4.53 13.06 -9.98
N ARG A 130 -5.82 12.79 -10.25
CA ARG A 130 -6.40 12.41 -11.55
C ARG A 130 -5.96 11.05 -12.12
N ASP A 131 -5.25 10.23 -11.35
CA ASP A 131 -4.94 8.85 -11.75
C ASP A 131 -6.09 7.88 -11.47
N HIS A 132 -7.12 8.31 -10.74
CA HIS A 132 -8.25 7.48 -10.37
C HIS A 132 -9.54 8.31 -10.24
N ASP A 133 -10.14 8.63 -11.39
CA ASP A 133 -11.37 9.42 -11.50
C ASP A 133 -12.28 8.87 -12.64
N PRO A 134 -13.54 9.34 -12.77
CA PRO A 134 -14.44 8.87 -13.81
C PRO A 134 -14.01 9.23 -15.24
N GLU A 135 -13.25 10.31 -15.41
CA GLU A 135 -12.87 10.85 -16.72
C GLU A 135 -11.73 10.02 -17.34
N GLN A 136 -10.74 9.67 -16.52
CA GLN A 136 -9.55 8.93 -16.94
C GLN A 136 -9.65 7.44 -16.60
N GLY A 137 -10.54 7.08 -15.67
CA GLY A 137 -10.60 5.78 -15.03
C GLY A 137 -9.42 5.58 -14.08
N ASP A 138 -9.05 4.33 -13.86
CA ASP A 138 -7.89 3.95 -13.08
C ASP A 138 -6.65 3.77 -13.97
N LEU A 139 -5.61 4.54 -13.66
CA LEU A 139 -4.33 4.57 -14.38
C LEU A 139 -3.17 3.97 -13.58
N PHE A 140 -3.41 3.44 -12.37
CA PHE A 140 -2.35 2.77 -11.63
C PHE A 140 -1.94 1.46 -12.31
N PRO A 141 -0.63 1.18 -12.46
CA PRO A 141 -0.20 -0.06 -13.12
C PRO A 141 -0.27 -1.28 -12.18
N ALA A 142 -0.27 -1.06 -10.87
CA ALA A 142 -0.32 -2.11 -9.86
C ALA A 142 -0.95 -1.58 -8.56
N ASN A 143 -1.50 -2.49 -7.75
CA ASN A 143 -1.82 -2.22 -6.36
C ASN A 143 -0.67 -2.71 -5.48
N THR A 144 -0.34 -2.00 -4.40
CA THR A 144 0.75 -2.39 -3.49
C THR A 144 0.40 -2.03 -2.04
N PRO A 145 1.03 -2.66 -1.03
CA PRO A 145 0.82 -2.31 0.37
C PRO A 145 1.80 -1.24 0.87
N TYR A 146 2.59 -0.59 0.00
CA TYR A 146 3.75 0.20 0.42
C TYR A 146 3.44 1.65 0.82
N TYR A 147 2.29 2.15 0.41
CA TYR A 147 1.82 3.49 0.68
C TYR A 147 0.29 3.50 0.79
N LEU A 148 -0.28 4.65 1.13
CA LEU A 148 -1.69 4.93 0.95
C LEU A 148 -1.88 5.98 -0.14
N VAL A 149 -2.92 5.82 -0.95
CA VAL A 149 -3.32 6.85 -1.91
C VAL A 149 -4.66 7.43 -1.46
N SER A 150 -4.73 8.73 -1.25
CA SER A 150 -5.97 9.43 -0.92
C SER A 150 -6.71 9.88 -2.17
N GLN A 151 -8.05 9.76 -2.18
CA GLN A 151 -8.87 10.29 -3.26
C GLN A 151 -8.85 11.82 -3.23
N GLY A 152 -8.48 12.42 -4.36
CA GLY A 152 -8.44 13.87 -4.55
C GLY A 152 -7.03 14.39 -4.82
N SER A 153 -6.85 15.68 -4.53
CA SER A 153 -5.59 16.42 -4.73
C SER A 153 -5.06 16.93 -3.40
N SER A 154 -4.41 18.09 -3.39
CA SER A 154 -3.75 18.64 -2.21
C SER A 154 -4.68 18.73 -0.99
N GLY A 155 -4.21 18.26 0.16
CA GLY A 155 -4.96 18.25 1.41
C GLY A 155 -5.79 16.99 1.67
N SER A 156 -6.05 16.17 0.64
CA SER A 156 -6.82 14.91 0.79
C SER A 156 -6.10 13.84 1.63
N ASP A 157 -4.78 14.00 1.80
CA ASP A 157 -3.90 13.14 2.58
C ASP A 157 -4.05 13.32 4.10
N ARG A 158 -4.53 14.48 4.57
CA ARG A 158 -4.58 14.80 6.02
C ARG A 158 -5.40 13.82 6.86
N PRO A 159 -6.64 13.45 6.50
CA PRO A 159 -7.42 12.49 7.29
C PRO A 159 -6.74 11.13 7.40
N HIS A 160 -5.97 10.75 6.37
CA HIS A 160 -5.23 9.48 6.35
C HIS A 160 -4.02 9.54 7.28
N LEU A 161 -3.27 10.65 7.26
CA LEU A 161 -2.15 10.89 8.16
C LEU A 161 -2.60 10.92 9.63
N GLU A 162 -3.70 11.60 9.93
CA GLU A 162 -4.28 11.64 11.28
C GLU A 162 -4.63 10.23 11.77
N ALA A 163 -5.27 9.44 10.92
CA ALA A 163 -5.62 8.05 11.23
C ALA A 163 -4.38 7.15 11.40
N LEU A 164 -3.33 7.31 10.57
CA LEU A 164 -2.07 6.58 10.75
C LEU A 164 -1.39 6.93 12.08
N ALA A 165 -1.38 8.22 12.47
CA ALA A 165 -0.85 8.66 13.76
C ALA A 165 -1.62 8.01 14.92
N LEU A 166 -2.95 7.95 14.83
CA LEU A 166 -3.81 7.29 15.82
C LEU A 166 -3.56 5.79 15.91
N ILE A 167 -3.39 5.09 14.79
CA ILE A 167 -3.05 3.65 14.77
C ILE A 167 -1.74 3.41 15.52
N LEU A 168 -0.67 4.13 15.15
CA LEU A 168 0.64 3.98 15.77
C LEU A 168 0.63 4.30 17.26
N ALA A 169 -0.17 5.29 17.67
CA ALA A 169 -0.34 5.65 19.07
C ALA A 169 -1.12 4.60 19.87
N ALA A 170 -2.14 4.00 19.26
CA ALA A 170 -3.07 3.08 19.90
C ALA A 170 -2.53 1.66 20.09
N LEU A 171 -1.50 1.27 19.33
CA LEU A 171 -0.79 0.01 19.57
C LEU A 171 -0.35 -0.08 21.03
N ARG A 172 -0.50 -1.27 21.63
CA ARG A 172 0.03 -1.52 22.97
C ARG A 172 1.56 -1.41 22.97
N PRO A 173 2.20 -0.93 24.05
CA PRO A 173 3.65 -0.78 24.10
C PRO A 173 4.40 -2.05 23.70
N GLU A 174 4.00 -3.20 24.24
CA GLU A 174 4.60 -4.51 23.94
C GLU A 174 4.36 -4.96 22.50
N THR A 175 3.18 -4.69 21.94
CA THR A 175 2.87 -5.01 20.53
C THR A 175 3.68 -4.14 19.59
N LYS A 176 3.78 -2.83 19.84
CA LYS A 176 4.56 -1.91 19.00
C LYS A 176 6.05 -2.26 19.03
N ALA A 177 6.59 -2.60 20.20
CA ALA A 177 7.97 -3.07 20.34
C ALA A 177 8.22 -4.36 19.54
N PHE A 178 7.35 -5.35 19.68
CA PHE A 178 7.42 -6.60 18.92
C PHE A 178 7.38 -6.36 17.40
N LEU A 179 6.45 -5.51 16.94
CA LEU A 179 6.31 -5.18 15.52
C LEU A 179 7.56 -4.49 14.96
N ARG A 180 8.21 -3.61 15.74
CA ARG A 180 9.47 -2.96 15.35
C ARG A 180 10.61 -3.97 15.27
N GLU A 181 10.79 -4.79 16.29
CA GLU A 181 11.84 -5.81 16.34
C GLU A 181 11.74 -6.79 15.17
N LYS A 182 10.52 -7.18 14.78
CA LYS A 182 10.28 -8.12 13.68
C LYS A 182 10.20 -7.48 12.29
N GLY A 183 10.30 -6.15 12.18
CA GLY A 183 10.11 -5.46 10.89
C GLY A 183 8.70 -5.62 10.31
N LEU A 184 7.68 -5.74 11.17
CA LEU A 184 6.28 -6.00 10.80
C LEU A 184 5.35 -4.81 11.02
N LEU A 185 5.89 -3.65 11.39
CA LEU A 185 5.08 -2.46 11.66
C LEU A 185 4.29 -2.00 10.42
N GLY A 186 4.94 -1.89 9.26
CA GLY A 186 4.27 -1.57 8.00
C GLY A 186 3.10 -2.51 7.69
N PRO A 187 3.35 -3.84 7.64
CA PRO A 187 2.31 -4.86 7.47
C PRO A 187 1.15 -4.79 8.48
N ALA A 188 1.45 -4.63 9.76
CA ALA A 188 0.41 -4.52 10.78
C ALA A 188 -0.44 -3.27 10.59
N VAL A 189 0.17 -2.12 10.28
CA VAL A 189 -0.57 -0.88 10.03
C VAL A 189 -1.44 -1.00 8.78
N GLN A 190 -0.95 -1.59 7.68
CA GLN A 190 -1.77 -1.85 6.49
C GLN A 190 -2.95 -2.79 6.78
N MET A 191 -2.72 -3.82 7.60
CA MET A 191 -3.79 -4.72 8.04
C MET A 191 -4.85 -3.97 8.85
N ILE A 192 -4.42 -3.22 9.88
CA ILE A 192 -5.31 -2.44 10.75
C ILE A 192 -6.09 -1.41 9.92
N TRP A 193 -5.40 -0.65 9.08
CA TRP A 193 -5.97 0.33 8.17
C TRP A 193 -7.14 -0.29 7.40
N ARG A 194 -6.85 -1.33 6.61
CA ARG A 194 -7.82 -1.93 5.69
C ARG A 194 -8.99 -2.62 6.42
N ARG A 195 -8.78 -3.18 7.61
CA ARG A 195 -9.85 -3.78 8.45
C ARG A 195 -10.69 -2.75 9.20
N GLY A 196 -10.13 -1.56 9.41
CA GLY A 196 -10.80 -0.46 10.08
C GLY A 196 -11.67 0.40 9.18
N LEU A 197 -11.58 0.22 7.85
CA LEU A 197 -12.42 0.96 6.91
C LEU A 197 -13.87 0.47 6.92
N ALA A 198 -14.80 1.38 6.62
CA ALA A 198 -16.23 1.10 6.53
C ALA A 198 -16.57 -0.07 5.57
N PRO A 199 -15.90 -0.26 4.41
CA PRO A 199 -16.16 -1.41 3.54
C PRO A 199 -15.71 -2.77 4.09
N ALA A 200 -14.99 -2.83 5.22
CA ALA A 200 -14.42 -4.07 5.78
C ALA A 200 -14.91 -4.38 7.21
N PRO A 201 -16.23 -4.39 7.49
CA PRO A 201 -16.75 -4.56 8.85
C PRO A 201 -16.49 -5.97 9.40
N VAL A 202 -16.39 -6.97 8.53
CA VAL A 202 -16.25 -8.39 8.84
C VAL A 202 -15.21 -9.06 7.94
N ARG A 203 -14.74 -10.26 8.33
CA ARG A 203 -13.70 -11.00 7.58
C ARG A 203 -14.02 -11.23 6.10
N GLY A 204 -15.25 -11.63 5.77
CA GLY A 204 -15.63 -11.84 4.36
C GLY A 204 -15.56 -10.57 3.52
N ALA A 205 -15.90 -9.42 4.11
CA ALA A 205 -15.77 -8.12 3.46
C ALA A 205 -14.30 -7.67 3.36
N TYR A 206 -13.48 -8.00 4.35
CA TYR A 206 -12.03 -7.81 4.28
C TYR A 206 -11.45 -8.58 3.09
N LEU A 207 -11.84 -9.84 2.88
CA LEU A 207 -11.42 -10.64 1.72
C LEU A 207 -12.20 -10.27 0.45
N SER A 208 -12.26 -8.99 0.11
CA SER A 208 -12.94 -8.48 -1.09
C SER A 208 -12.21 -7.29 -1.72
N GLY A 209 -12.46 -7.04 -3.00
CA GLY A 209 -11.89 -5.88 -3.70
C GLY A 209 -12.20 -4.53 -3.05
N ALA A 210 -13.37 -4.39 -2.42
CA ALA A 210 -13.81 -3.14 -1.80
C ALA A 210 -13.00 -2.74 -0.56
N ALA A 211 -12.45 -3.72 0.17
CA ALA A 211 -11.54 -3.46 1.30
C ALA A 211 -10.09 -3.19 0.83
N HIS A 212 -9.81 -3.44 -0.44
CA HIS A 212 -8.47 -3.36 -1.01
C HIS A 212 -8.39 -2.43 -2.24
N PRO A 213 -8.94 -1.21 -2.19
CA PRO A 213 -8.87 -0.30 -3.32
C PRO A 213 -7.43 0.18 -3.53
N SER A 214 -7.17 0.73 -4.71
CA SER A 214 -5.93 1.46 -5.01
C SER A 214 -5.91 2.84 -4.38
N VAL A 215 -7.11 3.43 -4.21
CA VAL A 215 -7.33 4.77 -3.68
C VAL A 215 -8.36 4.71 -2.57
N PHE A 216 -8.03 5.26 -1.42
CA PHE A 216 -8.87 5.32 -0.24
C PHE A 216 -9.62 6.65 -0.17
N ARG A 217 -10.88 6.59 0.25
CA ARG A 217 -11.69 7.80 0.49
C ARG A 217 -11.60 8.17 1.95
N GLY A 218 -11.48 9.48 2.23
CA GLY A 218 -11.48 9.98 3.61
C GLY A 218 -12.76 9.63 4.37
N GLU A 219 -13.90 9.55 3.68
CA GLU A 219 -15.21 9.22 4.27
C GLU A 219 -15.33 7.76 4.75
N ASP A 220 -14.47 6.85 4.29
CA ASP A 220 -14.46 5.45 4.73
C ASP A 220 -13.66 5.23 6.02
N ILE A 221 -12.95 6.26 6.50
CA ILE A 221 -12.09 6.19 7.68
C ILE A 221 -12.97 6.26 8.92
N ASP A 222 -12.89 5.23 9.76
CA ASP A 222 -13.45 5.21 11.11
C ASP A 222 -12.29 5.22 12.14
N PRO A 223 -11.92 6.41 12.67
CA PRO A 223 -10.81 6.53 13.61
C PRO A 223 -11.00 5.74 14.90
N VAL A 224 -12.24 5.61 15.40
CA VAL A 224 -12.53 4.86 16.63
C VAL A 224 -12.28 3.39 16.42
N ARG A 225 -12.76 2.84 15.30
CA ARG A 225 -12.52 1.45 14.92
C ARG A 225 -11.04 1.17 14.70
N LEU A 226 -10.32 2.07 14.04
CA LEU A 226 -8.87 1.94 13.84
C LEU A 226 -8.09 1.87 15.16
N VAL A 227 -8.38 2.77 16.09
CA VAL A 227 -7.80 2.75 17.45
C VAL A 227 -8.15 1.44 18.17
N GLY A 228 -9.41 0.99 18.07
CA GLY A 228 -9.86 -0.25 18.69
C GLY A 228 -9.12 -1.50 18.17
N ILE A 229 -9.00 -1.64 16.84
CA ILE A 229 -8.29 -2.77 16.22
C ILE A 229 -6.80 -2.73 16.58
N ALA A 230 -6.16 -1.55 16.51
CA ALA A 230 -4.76 -1.39 16.88
C ALA A 230 -4.49 -1.79 18.34
N ASN A 231 -5.35 -1.37 19.27
CA ASN A 231 -5.18 -1.69 20.69
C ASN A 231 -5.46 -3.16 21.03
N ALA A 232 -6.39 -3.79 20.30
CA ALA A 232 -6.74 -5.19 20.49
C ALA A 232 -5.60 -6.14 20.07
N LEU A 233 -4.78 -5.77 19.08
CA LEU A 233 -3.73 -6.61 18.53
C LEU A 233 -2.70 -7.01 19.61
N ALA A 234 -2.61 -8.31 19.88
CA ALA A 234 -1.62 -8.87 20.79
C ALA A 234 -0.32 -9.24 20.07
N PRO A 235 0.85 -9.17 20.74
CA PRO A 235 2.12 -9.59 20.13
C PRO A 235 2.04 -11.02 19.58
N GLY A 236 1.45 -11.93 20.37
CA GLY A 236 1.26 -13.33 20.00
C GLY A 236 0.24 -13.59 18.88
N GLU A 237 -0.51 -12.58 18.44
CA GLU A 237 -1.51 -12.68 17.37
C GLU A 237 -1.09 -11.95 16.08
N VAL A 238 0.03 -11.22 16.11
CA VAL A 238 0.56 -10.51 14.94
C VAL A 238 0.71 -11.48 13.77
N PRO A 239 0.01 -11.25 12.65
CA PRO A 239 0.16 -12.07 11.46
C PRO A 239 1.45 -11.71 10.71
N PRO A 240 1.94 -12.61 9.84
CA PRO A 240 3.14 -12.35 9.05
C PRO A 240 2.89 -11.35 7.91
N MET A 241 3.98 -10.86 7.33
CA MET A 241 3.94 -10.30 5.98
C MET A 241 4.02 -11.44 4.96
N VAL A 242 3.05 -11.54 4.06
CA VAL A 242 3.10 -12.50 2.95
C VAL A 242 4.30 -12.20 2.05
N ARG A 243 5.03 -13.24 1.67
CA ARG A 243 6.22 -13.19 0.81
C ARG A 243 6.01 -14.04 -0.43
N LEU A 244 5.87 -13.38 -1.57
CA LEU A 244 5.59 -13.97 -2.87
C LEU A 244 6.87 -14.14 -3.71
N SER A 245 6.90 -15.21 -4.50
CA SER A 245 7.85 -15.40 -5.59
C SER A 245 7.18 -16.08 -6.78
N VAL A 246 7.60 -15.74 -7.98
CA VAL A 246 7.16 -16.43 -9.21
C VAL A 246 8.06 -17.64 -9.44
N GLU A 247 7.48 -18.83 -9.54
CA GLU A 247 8.20 -20.08 -9.84
C GLU A 247 8.23 -20.34 -11.35
N ALA A 248 7.16 -19.98 -12.07
CA ALA A 248 7.06 -20.06 -13.53
C ALA A 248 6.00 -19.08 -14.03
N GLU A 249 6.15 -18.53 -15.24
CA GLU A 249 5.15 -17.67 -15.88
C GLU A 249 5.28 -17.65 -17.40
N ASP A 250 4.17 -17.35 -18.07
CA ASP A 250 4.09 -17.14 -19.52
C ASP A 250 4.24 -15.65 -19.91
N PHE A 251 4.60 -14.79 -18.95
CA PHE A 251 4.85 -13.38 -19.20
C PHE A 251 6.29 -13.19 -19.69
N ASP A 252 6.44 -12.48 -20.81
CA ASP A 252 7.75 -12.33 -21.44
C ASP A 252 8.70 -11.52 -20.53
N PRO A 253 9.80 -12.10 -20.04
CA PRO A 253 10.79 -11.33 -19.30
C PRO A 253 11.46 -10.34 -20.25
N ALA A 254 11.82 -9.15 -19.75
CA ALA A 254 12.68 -8.26 -20.52
C ALA A 254 14.01 -8.99 -20.83
N PRO A 255 14.59 -8.83 -22.02
CA PRO A 255 15.91 -9.39 -22.32
C PRO A 255 16.92 -8.96 -21.25
N ALA A 256 17.74 -9.90 -20.75
CA ALA A 256 18.72 -9.62 -19.69
C ALA A 256 19.77 -8.55 -20.09
N LEU A 257 19.95 -8.37 -21.40
CA LEU A 257 20.71 -7.30 -22.05
C LEU A 257 19.78 -6.67 -23.07
N ALA A 258 18.83 -5.86 -22.61
CA ALA A 258 18.04 -5.04 -23.51
C ALA A 258 18.95 -3.92 -24.03
N ASP A 259 19.27 -3.95 -25.33
CA ASP A 259 19.84 -2.79 -26.02
C ASP A 259 18.90 -1.59 -25.86
N GLU A 260 19.45 -0.37 -25.90
CA GLU A 260 18.64 0.84 -25.95
C GLU A 260 17.69 0.76 -27.16
N GLY A 261 16.38 0.64 -26.91
CA GLY A 261 15.34 0.50 -27.94
C GLY A 261 14.66 -0.87 -28.00
N ALA A 262 15.10 -1.88 -27.25
CA ALA A 262 14.37 -3.14 -27.14
C ALA A 262 12.99 -2.92 -26.48
N PRO A 263 11.93 -3.62 -26.94
CA PRO A 263 10.61 -3.51 -26.32
C PRO A 263 10.70 -3.91 -24.84
N PRO A 264 9.96 -3.21 -23.96
CA PRO A 264 10.00 -3.51 -22.54
C PRO A 264 9.36 -4.89 -22.31
N GLY A 265 9.97 -5.70 -21.45
CA GLY A 265 9.34 -6.95 -21.02
C GLY A 265 7.99 -6.72 -20.35
N GLU A 266 7.24 -7.81 -20.15
CA GLU A 266 5.94 -7.80 -19.48
C GLU A 266 6.08 -7.73 -17.94
N ARG A 267 7.29 -7.89 -17.41
CA ARG A 267 7.59 -7.72 -15.98
C ARG A 267 7.83 -6.25 -15.63
N LEU A 268 6.91 -5.67 -14.86
CA LEU A 268 7.08 -4.30 -14.34
C LEU A 268 7.97 -4.30 -13.10
N PHE A 269 7.67 -5.13 -12.12
CA PHE A 269 8.54 -5.39 -10.97
C PHE A 269 8.15 -6.69 -10.25
N ASP A 270 9.11 -7.22 -9.50
CA ASP A 270 8.91 -8.27 -8.50
C ASP A 270 9.46 -7.78 -7.17
N THR A 271 8.60 -7.78 -6.16
CA THR A 271 8.98 -7.54 -4.77
C THR A 271 8.29 -8.59 -3.90
N PRO A 272 8.82 -8.92 -2.70
CA PRO A 272 8.22 -9.96 -1.88
C PRO A 272 6.75 -9.71 -1.52
N ALA A 273 6.27 -8.47 -1.46
CA ALA A 273 4.86 -8.19 -1.13
C ALA A 273 4.01 -7.68 -2.30
N ALA A 274 4.59 -7.54 -3.50
CA ALA A 274 3.86 -7.13 -4.70
C ALA A 274 4.54 -7.63 -5.99
N LEU A 275 3.78 -8.31 -6.84
CA LEU A 275 4.18 -8.73 -8.19
C LEU A 275 3.38 -7.93 -9.22
N ALA A 276 4.03 -7.35 -10.22
CA ALA A 276 3.34 -6.55 -11.23
C ALA A 276 3.76 -6.93 -12.66
N ARG A 277 2.76 -7.09 -13.53
CA ARG A 277 2.91 -7.36 -14.95
C ARG A 277 2.15 -6.34 -15.79
N VAL A 278 2.67 -6.06 -16.98
CA VAL A 278 1.95 -5.35 -18.05
C VAL A 278 1.86 -6.30 -19.22
N TRP A 279 0.64 -6.70 -19.58
CA TRP A 279 0.39 -7.66 -20.65
C TRP A 279 0.47 -6.94 -22.00
N ARG A 280 1.52 -7.20 -22.77
CA ARG A 280 1.82 -6.57 -24.07
C ARG A 280 1.72 -7.52 -25.24
N GLY A 281 1.90 -8.83 -25.00
CA GLY A 281 1.85 -9.83 -26.05
C GLY A 281 0.43 -10.11 -26.53
N GLU A 282 0.33 -10.61 -27.77
CA GLU A 282 -0.93 -10.90 -28.46
C GLU A 282 -1.63 -12.17 -27.96
N GLY A 283 -0.99 -12.94 -27.08
CA GLY A 283 -1.57 -14.15 -26.51
C GLY A 283 -2.86 -13.82 -25.76
N GLY A 284 -3.93 -14.58 -26.01
CA GLY A 284 -5.23 -14.37 -25.34
C GLY A 284 -5.30 -14.89 -23.89
N ARG A 285 -4.27 -15.61 -23.45
CA ARG A 285 -4.15 -16.21 -22.11
C ARG A 285 -2.71 -16.10 -21.58
N ARG A 286 -2.59 -15.89 -20.27
CA ARG A 286 -1.34 -15.96 -19.50
C ARG A 286 -1.52 -16.82 -18.26
N SER A 287 -0.47 -17.54 -17.87
CA SER A 287 -0.42 -18.28 -16.62
C SER A 287 0.80 -17.89 -15.79
N MET A 288 0.67 -17.97 -14.47
CA MET A 288 1.80 -17.91 -13.54
C MET A 288 1.61 -18.89 -12.38
N LEU A 289 2.70 -19.49 -11.95
CA LEU A 289 2.80 -20.29 -10.74
C LEU A 289 3.50 -19.42 -9.68
N VAL A 290 2.78 -19.14 -8.59
CA VAL A 290 3.24 -18.22 -7.54
C VAL A 290 3.29 -18.95 -6.21
N SER A 291 4.34 -18.69 -5.45
CA SER A 291 4.61 -19.29 -4.15
C SER A 291 4.59 -18.24 -3.06
N ALA A 292 3.91 -18.54 -1.96
CA ALA A 292 3.94 -17.83 -0.70
C ALA A 292 4.78 -18.58 0.37
N ALA A 293 5.51 -19.64 -0.03
CA ALA A 293 6.13 -20.59 0.88
C ALA A 293 7.19 -19.97 1.82
N ALA A 294 7.82 -18.87 1.41
CA ALA A 294 8.79 -18.13 2.22
C ALA A 294 8.14 -17.27 3.33
N THR A 295 6.81 -17.30 3.47
CA THR A 295 6.10 -16.62 4.54
C THR A 295 6.18 -17.43 5.84
N GLU A 296 6.66 -16.79 6.89
CA GLU A 296 6.82 -17.39 8.23
C GLU A 296 6.05 -16.57 9.26
N ASP A 297 5.27 -17.25 10.11
CA ASP A 297 4.57 -16.59 11.22
C ASP A 297 5.58 -16.14 12.29
N PRO A 298 5.54 -14.89 12.76
CA PRO A 298 6.50 -14.38 13.73
C PRO A 298 6.39 -15.05 15.11
N ASN A 299 5.30 -15.79 15.34
CA ASN A 299 5.04 -16.55 16.57
C ASN A 299 5.05 -18.07 16.32
N GLY A 300 5.53 -18.53 15.16
CA GLY A 300 5.62 -19.95 14.81
C GLY A 300 4.28 -20.66 14.58
N ARG A 301 3.18 -19.91 14.41
CA ARG A 301 1.85 -20.49 14.18
C ARG A 301 1.72 -21.07 12.76
N ALA A 302 0.88 -22.10 12.63
CA ALA A 302 0.56 -22.66 11.32
C ALA A 302 -0.21 -21.64 10.47
N LEU A 303 0.19 -21.51 9.21
CA LEU A 303 -0.39 -20.57 8.25
C LEU A 303 -1.31 -21.27 7.25
N ARG A 304 -2.43 -20.62 6.95
CA ARG A 304 -3.27 -20.90 5.78
C ARG A 304 -3.33 -19.68 4.88
N PHE A 305 -3.38 -19.88 3.58
CA PHE A 305 -3.38 -18.79 2.60
C PHE A 305 -4.71 -18.71 1.86
N SER A 306 -5.22 -17.49 1.72
CA SER A 306 -6.37 -17.18 0.87
C SER A 306 -5.89 -16.37 -0.32
N TRP A 307 -6.19 -16.84 -1.52
CA TRP A 307 -5.92 -16.15 -2.78
C TRP A 307 -7.27 -15.65 -3.32
N VAL A 308 -7.40 -14.34 -3.45
CA VAL A 308 -8.70 -13.70 -3.70
C VAL A 308 -8.58 -12.79 -4.92
N LEU A 309 -9.47 -12.97 -5.89
CA LEU A 309 -9.63 -11.99 -6.97
C LEU A 309 -10.23 -10.72 -6.38
N LEU A 310 -9.41 -9.67 -6.26
CA LEU A 310 -9.83 -8.38 -5.74
C LEU A 310 -10.42 -7.52 -6.87
N ARG A 311 -9.89 -7.65 -8.08
CA ARG A 311 -10.37 -6.93 -9.26
C ARG A 311 -10.17 -7.77 -10.51
N GLY A 312 -11.15 -7.73 -11.40
CA GLY A 312 -11.15 -8.47 -12.66
C GLY A 312 -12.43 -9.28 -12.82
N ASP A 313 -12.48 -10.06 -13.89
CA ASP A 313 -13.58 -10.94 -14.24
C ASP A 313 -13.36 -12.34 -13.65
N PRO A 314 -14.21 -12.79 -12.70
CA PRO A 314 -14.09 -14.13 -12.14
C PRO A 314 -14.33 -15.25 -13.18
N ALA A 315 -14.98 -14.96 -14.32
CA ALA A 315 -15.14 -15.92 -15.40
C ALA A 315 -13.88 -16.06 -16.28
N ARG A 316 -12.95 -15.09 -16.21
CA ARG A 316 -11.71 -15.04 -17.00
C ARG A 316 -10.43 -15.09 -16.17
N THR A 317 -10.55 -15.09 -14.85
CA THR A 317 -9.43 -15.23 -13.93
C THR A 317 -9.65 -16.43 -13.02
N ARG A 318 -8.81 -17.44 -13.18
CA ARG A 318 -8.84 -18.68 -12.41
C ARG A 318 -7.65 -18.71 -11.45
N ILE A 319 -7.92 -19.03 -10.19
CA ILE A 319 -6.94 -19.12 -9.12
C ILE A 319 -7.06 -20.51 -8.49
N GLU A 320 -6.00 -21.30 -8.56
CA GLU A 320 -5.98 -22.69 -8.16
C GLU A 320 -4.87 -22.93 -7.14
N PRO A 321 -5.18 -22.90 -5.83
CA PRO A 321 -4.26 -23.37 -4.80
C PRO A 321 -3.84 -24.81 -5.06
N LEU A 322 -2.55 -25.12 -4.91
CA LEU A 322 -1.96 -26.41 -5.28
C LEU A 322 -1.66 -27.32 -4.08
N ASP A 323 -1.91 -26.84 -2.87
CA ASP A 323 -1.76 -27.57 -1.63
C ASP A 323 -2.86 -27.14 -0.63
N ALA A 324 -3.06 -27.94 0.43
CA ALA A 324 -4.15 -27.77 1.38
C ALA A 324 -4.03 -26.46 2.19
N GLU A 325 -2.79 -26.02 2.44
CA GLU A 325 -2.49 -24.79 3.14
C GLU A 325 -2.60 -23.56 2.23
N GLY A 326 -2.60 -23.74 0.90
CA GLY A 326 -2.60 -22.69 -0.10
C GLY A 326 -1.25 -21.98 -0.27
N ARG A 327 -0.13 -22.60 0.11
CA ARG A 327 1.22 -22.01 -0.02
C ARG A 327 1.63 -21.73 -1.46
N ARG A 328 1.05 -22.42 -2.43
CA ARG A 328 1.25 -22.15 -3.86
C ARG A 328 -0.07 -22.07 -4.59
N ALA A 329 -0.14 -21.24 -5.62
CA ALA A 329 -1.29 -21.19 -6.51
C ALA A 329 -0.86 -21.05 -7.97
N ARG A 330 -1.59 -21.73 -8.85
CA ARG A 330 -1.60 -21.41 -10.28
C ARG A 330 -2.65 -20.35 -10.54
N ILE A 331 -2.25 -19.30 -11.24
CA ILE A 331 -3.12 -18.21 -11.66
C ILE A 331 -3.16 -18.24 -13.17
N THR A 332 -4.34 -18.38 -13.75
CA THR A 332 -4.56 -18.32 -15.19
C THR A 332 -5.52 -17.19 -15.49
N ILE A 333 -5.13 -16.35 -16.44
CA ILE A 333 -5.84 -15.13 -16.80
C ILE A 333 -6.08 -15.17 -18.30
N ASP A 334 -7.33 -15.03 -18.69
CA ASP A 334 -7.73 -14.70 -20.05
C ASP A 334 -7.80 -13.17 -20.20
N TRP A 335 -7.43 -12.67 -21.38
CA TRP A 335 -7.56 -11.25 -21.71
C TRP A 335 -8.99 -10.77 -21.41
N GLN A 336 -9.18 -9.56 -20.90
CA GLN A 336 -10.49 -9.06 -20.51
C GLN A 336 -10.63 -7.56 -20.66
N ASN A 337 -11.85 -7.09 -20.94
CA ASN A 337 -12.14 -5.68 -21.11
C ASN A 337 -12.11 -4.93 -19.76
N PRO A 338 -11.88 -3.60 -19.76
CA PRO A 338 -11.92 -2.80 -18.55
C PRO A 338 -13.24 -2.96 -17.78
N ARG A 339 -13.15 -3.12 -16.46
CA ARG A 339 -14.31 -3.35 -15.58
C ARG A 339 -14.44 -2.25 -14.53
N PRO A 340 -15.64 -2.06 -13.95
CA PRO A 340 -15.81 -1.13 -12.85
C PRO A 340 -14.90 -1.48 -11.67
N VAL A 341 -14.33 -0.46 -11.02
CA VAL A 341 -13.54 -0.64 -9.80
C VAL A 341 -14.49 -1.08 -8.66
N PRO A 342 -14.15 -2.12 -7.88
CA PRO A 342 -14.95 -2.52 -6.73
C PRO A 342 -15.20 -1.36 -5.77
N GLY A 343 -16.47 -1.09 -5.46
CA GLY A 343 -16.89 0.03 -4.62
C GLY A 343 -16.93 1.40 -5.31
N ARG A 344 -16.50 1.50 -6.58
CA ARG A 344 -16.45 2.73 -7.40
C ARG A 344 -16.91 2.43 -8.82
N GLY A 345 -18.21 2.17 -8.99
CA GLY A 345 -18.81 1.67 -10.22
C GLY A 345 -18.65 2.61 -11.43
N GLU A 346 -18.43 3.89 -11.17
CA GLU A 346 -18.21 4.95 -12.16
C GLU A 346 -16.79 4.94 -12.75
N ILE A 347 -15.82 4.32 -12.07
CA ILE A 347 -14.42 4.27 -12.49
C ILE A 347 -14.16 2.94 -13.17
N ARG A 348 -13.58 2.96 -14.37
CA ARG A 348 -13.16 1.76 -15.10
C ARG A 348 -11.67 1.50 -14.88
N SER A 349 -11.30 0.23 -14.70
CA SER A 349 -9.92 -0.21 -14.62
C SER A 349 -9.66 -1.35 -15.60
N ALA A 350 -8.51 -1.30 -16.25
CA ALA A 350 -8.01 -2.39 -17.10
C ALA A 350 -7.04 -3.31 -16.36
N ARG A 351 -7.02 -3.24 -15.02
CA ARG A 351 -6.13 -4.00 -14.17
C ARG A 351 -6.86 -5.14 -13.47
N ILE A 352 -6.16 -6.25 -13.34
CA ILE A 352 -6.56 -7.40 -12.54
C ILE A 352 -5.70 -7.38 -11.28
N ASP A 353 -6.35 -7.45 -10.12
CA ASP A 353 -5.66 -7.51 -8.83
C ASP A 353 -6.06 -8.78 -8.10
N ILE A 354 -5.08 -9.52 -7.61
CA ILE A 354 -5.24 -10.69 -6.75
C ILE A 354 -4.56 -10.37 -5.42
N GLY A 355 -5.29 -10.57 -4.33
CA GLY A 355 -4.79 -10.45 -2.96
C GLY A 355 -4.42 -11.81 -2.41
N VAL A 356 -3.26 -11.90 -1.75
CA VAL A 356 -2.80 -13.09 -1.04
C VAL A 356 -2.70 -12.77 0.44
N PHE A 357 -3.44 -13.51 1.26
CA PHE A 357 -3.59 -13.28 2.69
C PHE A 357 -3.11 -14.51 3.45
N ALA A 358 -2.25 -14.33 4.44
CA ALA A 358 -1.92 -15.37 5.41
C ALA A 358 -2.84 -15.26 6.62
N HIS A 359 -3.34 -16.39 7.09
CA HIS A 359 -4.11 -16.50 8.31
C HIS A 359 -3.34 -17.35 9.32
N ASN A 360 -2.99 -16.78 10.47
CA ASN A 360 -2.20 -17.46 11.51
C ASN A 360 -3.05 -18.16 12.59
N GLY A 361 -4.35 -18.35 12.34
CA GLY A 361 -5.30 -18.90 13.31
C GLY A 361 -5.94 -17.85 14.22
N ALA A 362 -5.44 -16.61 14.26
CA ALA A 362 -6.07 -15.50 14.98
C ALA A 362 -6.44 -14.33 14.07
N GLN A 363 -5.50 -13.90 13.21
CA GLN A 363 -5.68 -12.73 12.36
C GLN A 363 -5.34 -13.08 10.90
N ASP A 364 -6.07 -12.47 9.96
CA ASP A 364 -5.61 -12.38 8.57
C ASP A 364 -4.58 -11.25 8.47
N SER A 365 -3.52 -11.48 7.69
CA SER A 365 -2.47 -10.50 7.39
C SER A 365 -2.98 -9.36 6.52
N ALA A 366 -2.16 -8.32 6.36
CA ALA A 366 -2.26 -7.45 5.19
C ALA A 366 -2.09 -8.27 3.90
N PRO A 367 -2.72 -7.86 2.79
CA PRO A 367 -2.53 -8.52 1.51
C PRO A 367 -1.11 -8.27 0.97
N SER A 368 -0.54 -9.30 0.35
CA SER A 368 0.36 -9.09 -0.79
C SER A 368 -0.45 -9.06 -2.08
N PHE A 369 0.05 -8.36 -3.09
CA PHE A 369 -0.68 -8.15 -4.33
C PHE A 369 0.00 -8.79 -5.53
N ILE A 370 -0.82 -9.28 -6.45
CA ILE A 370 -0.42 -9.66 -7.80
C ILE A 370 -1.29 -8.84 -8.74
N SER A 371 -0.65 -8.01 -9.56
CA SER A 371 -1.33 -7.08 -10.44
C SER A 371 -0.93 -7.34 -11.89
N VAL A 372 -1.93 -7.42 -12.77
CA VAL A 372 -1.72 -7.52 -14.22
C VAL A 372 -2.50 -6.40 -14.90
N LEU A 373 -1.77 -5.46 -15.49
CA LEU A 373 -2.35 -4.38 -16.29
C LEU A 373 -2.53 -4.84 -17.73
N LEU A 374 -3.74 -4.68 -18.27
CA LEU A 374 -4.05 -4.87 -19.69
C LEU A 374 -4.12 -3.46 -20.33
N PRO A 375 -3.12 -3.05 -21.13
CA PRO A 375 -3.04 -1.69 -21.65
C PRO A 375 -4.25 -1.30 -22.50
N ARG A 376 -4.87 -0.15 -22.19
CA ARG A 376 -6.13 0.30 -22.83
C ARG A 376 -5.99 0.59 -24.32
N HIS A 377 -4.85 1.12 -24.77
CA HIS A 377 -4.64 1.44 -26.18
C HIS A 377 -4.68 0.20 -27.10
N LEU A 378 -4.50 -1.01 -26.56
CA LEU A 378 -4.67 -2.27 -27.29
C LEU A 378 -6.15 -2.70 -27.42
N ILE A 379 -7.04 -2.10 -26.62
CA ILE A 379 -8.48 -2.39 -26.57
C ILE A 379 -9.28 -1.28 -27.26
N GLU A 380 -8.86 -0.02 -27.09
CA GLU A 380 -9.53 1.18 -27.56
C GLU A 380 -8.53 2.08 -28.30
N PRO A 381 -8.53 2.07 -29.65
CA PRO A 381 -7.69 2.98 -30.44
C PRO A 381 -7.95 4.45 -30.05
N GLY A 382 -6.93 5.14 -29.55
CA GLY A 382 -7.02 6.53 -29.06
C GLY A 382 -7.17 6.67 -27.54
N ALA A 383 -7.32 5.57 -26.79
CA ALA A 383 -7.25 5.61 -25.33
C ALA A 383 -5.83 5.95 -24.84
N TYR A 384 -5.73 6.57 -23.66
CA TYR A 384 -4.46 6.97 -23.07
C TYR A 384 -3.49 5.78 -22.96
N ALA A 385 -2.41 5.83 -23.73
CA ALA A 385 -1.22 5.02 -23.50
C ALA A 385 -0.33 5.80 -22.52
N ASP A 386 -0.11 5.26 -21.32
CA ASP A 386 0.79 5.90 -20.35
C ASP A 386 2.22 5.87 -20.89
N PRO A 387 2.81 7.01 -21.31
CA PRO A 387 4.14 7.03 -21.90
C PRO A 387 5.25 6.68 -20.90
N ALA A 388 4.94 6.51 -19.61
CA ALA A 388 5.86 5.98 -18.60
C ALA A 388 5.91 4.44 -18.59
N LEU A 389 4.93 3.77 -19.20
CA LEU A 389 4.90 2.32 -19.35
C LEU A 389 5.49 1.86 -20.68
N PHE A 390 5.93 2.76 -21.57
CA PHE A 390 6.57 2.42 -22.84
C PHE A 390 7.94 3.11 -22.90
N PRO A 391 8.95 2.47 -23.53
CA PRO A 391 10.26 3.10 -23.74
C PRO A 391 10.11 4.39 -24.56
N GLU A 392 11.11 5.28 -24.44
CA GLU A 392 11.18 6.49 -25.25
C GLU A 392 11.27 6.15 -26.74
N GLU A 393 10.30 6.60 -27.54
CA GLU A 393 10.64 7.07 -28.88
C GLU A 393 11.20 8.48 -28.70
N ARG A 394 12.50 8.66 -28.95
CA ARG A 394 13.15 9.98 -29.01
C ARG A 394 13.13 10.52 -30.42
#